data_AF-A0A2M7B457-F1
#
_entry.id   AF-A0A2M7B457-F1
#
_cell.length_a   1.000
_cell.length_b   1.000
_cell.length_c   1.000
_cell.angle_alpha   90.00
_cell.angle_beta   90.00
_cell.angle_gamma   90.00
#
_symmetry.space_group_name_H-M   'P 1'
#
loop_
_entity.id
_entity.type
_entity.pdbx_description
1 polymer ?
#
loop_
_entity_poly.entity_id
_entity_poly.type
_entity_poly.pdbx_seq_one_letter_code
_entity_poly.pdbx_strand_id
1 'polypeptide(L)'
;MADTYSEIKALIVDLLGVDEGKVTMDARFREELEADSLDLVELIMAFEDKFGSEISDKDAQGITTVGEAVKYIIYADVKALIVKLLGVDADKIITEARLREDLEIKPEGLAKLIEALTEKFSIEFPDGDVQKFETIGEIVDYIDEHTSSV
;
A
#
# COMPACT_ATOMS: atom_id res chain seq x y z
N MET A 1 8.03 14.74 -3.60
CA MET A 1 7.74 13.92 -4.81
C MET A 1 6.80 12.83 -4.34
N ALA A 2 5.81 12.50 -5.17
CA ALA A 2 4.43 12.28 -4.76
C ALA A 2 4.22 11.20 -3.69
N ASP A 3 3.52 11.59 -2.63
CA ASP A 3 3.01 10.70 -1.60
C ASP A 3 1.99 9.74 -2.23
N THR A 4 2.00 8.46 -1.85
CA THR A 4 1.06 7.43 -2.36
C THR A 4 -0.38 7.91 -2.28
N TYR A 5 -0.73 8.59 -1.20
CA TYR A 5 -2.02 9.24 -1.02
C TYR A 5 -2.32 10.27 -2.11
N SER A 6 -1.41 11.20 -2.38
CA SER A 6 -1.56 12.22 -3.43
C SER A 6 -1.77 11.60 -4.81
N GLU A 7 -1.07 10.50 -5.10
CA GLU A 7 -1.22 9.78 -6.38
C GLU A 7 -2.56 9.08 -6.54
N ILE A 8 -3.06 8.47 -5.45
CA ILE A 8 -4.36 7.82 -5.41
C ILE A 8 -5.47 8.87 -5.47
N LYS A 9 -5.32 9.95 -4.71
CA LYS A 9 -6.24 11.07 -4.69
C LYS A 9 -6.42 11.68 -6.08
N ALA A 10 -5.32 11.91 -6.80
CA ALA A 10 -5.35 12.40 -8.17
C ALA A 10 -6.09 11.44 -9.10
N LEU A 11 -5.82 10.12 -9.01
CA LEU A 11 -6.55 9.12 -9.79
C LEU A 11 -8.05 9.12 -9.50
N ILE A 12 -8.44 9.20 -8.23
CA ILE A 12 -9.84 9.25 -7.80
C ILE A 12 -10.54 10.49 -8.35
N VAL A 13 -9.91 11.66 -8.24
CA VAL A 13 -10.44 12.91 -8.78
C VAL A 13 -10.58 12.84 -10.30
N ASP A 14 -9.56 12.31 -10.99
CA ASP A 14 -9.55 12.22 -12.46
C ASP A 14 -10.56 11.21 -13.00
N LEU A 15 -10.72 10.06 -12.35
CA LEU A 15 -11.64 8.99 -12.77
C LEU A 15 -13.08 9.27 -12.38
N LEU A 16 -13.32 9.64 -11.11
CA LEU A 16 -14.67 9.87 -10.60
C LEU A 16 -15.19 11.29 -10.86
N GLY A 17 -14.31 12.22 -11.23
CA GLY A 17 -14.67 13.63 -11.41
C GLY A 17 -15.15 14.32 -10.11
N VAL A 18 -14.71 13.82 -8.95
CA VAL A 18 -15.09 14.36 -7.63
C VAL A 18 -14.16 15.49 -7.20
N ASP A 19 -14.63 16.33 -6.28
CA ASP A 19 -13.80 17.39 -5.72
C ASP A 19 -12.66 16.81 -4.87
N GLU A 20 -11.45 17.32 -5.08
CA GLU A 20 -10.26 16.87 -4.36
C GLU A 20 -10.42 17.01 -2.83
N GLY A 21 -11.17 18.01 -2.34
CA GLY A 21 -11.45 18.20 -0.92
C GLY A 21 -12.39 17.15 -0.32
N LYS A 22 -13.14 16.39 -1.14
CA LYS A 22 -13.94 15.26 -0.67
C LYS A 22 -13.12 13.99 -0.49
N VAL A 23 -12.02 13.85 -1.21
CA VAL A 23 -11.16 12.69 -1.13
C VAL A 23 -10.32 12.81 0.13
N THR A 24 -10.76 12.16 1.20
CA THR A 24 -10.09 12.07 2.49
C THR A 24 -9.82 10.60 2.83
N MET A 25 -8.90 10.31 3.76
CA MET A 25 -8.57 8.92 4.14
C MET A 25 -9.80 8.13 4.64
N ASP A 26 -10.72 8.81 5.33
CA ASP A 26 -11.96 8.19 5.82
C ASP A 26 -13.06 8.13 4.75
N ALA A 27 -12.87 8.79 3.60
CA ALA A 27 -13.90 8.89 2.59
C ALA A 27 -14.24 7.51 2.02
N ARG A 28 -15.53 7.19 2.03
CA ARG A 28 -16.05 5.96 1.46
C ARG A 28 -16.33 6.15 -0.02
N PHE A 29 -15.79 5.25 -0.84
CA PHE A 29 -15.96 5.34 -2.30
C PHE A 29 -17.43 5.39 -2.73
N ARG A 30 -18.26 4.50 -2.20
CA ARG A 30 -19.68 4.43 -2.58
C ARG A 30 -20.57 5.47 -1.90
N GLU A 31 -20.27 5.79 -0.64
CA GLU A 31 -21.16 6.63 0.18
C GLU A 31 -20.84 8.12 0.07
N GLU A 32 -19.56 8.49 -0.04
CA GLU A 32 -19.12 9.88 -0.05
C GLU A 32 -18.61 10.35 -1.41
N LEU A 33 -17.93 9.47 -2.14
CA LEU A 33 -17.44 9.75 -3.48
C LEU A 33 -18.44 9.35 -4.58
N GLU A 34 -19.59 8.77 -4.18
CA GLU A 34 -20.68 8.35 -5.06
C GLU A 34 -20.22 7.41 -6.20
N ALA A 35 -19.11 6.70 -6.00
CA ALA A 35 -18.56 5.75 -6.96
C ALA A 35 -19.48 4.53 -7.07
N ASP A 36 -19.90 4.20 -8.28
CA ASP A 36 -20.70 3.01 -8.53
C ASP A 36 -19.82 1.74 -8.64
N SER A 37 -20.43 0.60 -8.97
CA SER A 37 -19.68 -0.66 -9.10
C SER A 37 -18.74 -0.69 -10.31
N LEU A 38 -19.04 0.06 -11.38
CA LEU A 38 -18.18 0.15 -12.56
C LEU A 38 -17.02 1.10 -12.29
N ASP A 39 -17.28 2.23 -11.65
CA ASP A 39 -16.27 3.20 -11.22
C ASP A 39 -15.21 2.55 -10.34
N LEU A 40 -15.63 1.71 -9.39
CA LEU A 40 -14.72 0.95 -8.54
C LEU A 40 -13.84 -0.04 -9.32
N VAL A 41 -14.41 -0.68 -10.35
CA VAL A 41 -13.64 -1.59 -11.22
C VAL A 41 -12.60 -0.80 -12.02
N GLU A 42 -12.98 0.34 -12.59
CA GLU A 42 -12.04 1.21 -13.32
C GLU A 42 -10.94 1.76 -12.41
N LEU A 43 -11.28 2.18 -11.19
CA LEU A 43 -10.32 2.61 -10.18
C LEU A 43 -9.31 1.52 -9.85
N ILE A 44 -9.79 0.30 -9.59
CA ILE A 44 -8.92 -0.82 -9.27
C ILE A 44 -7.98 -1.11 -10.44
N MET A 45 -8.50 -1.20 -11.67
CA MET A 45 -7.66 -1.40 -12.85
C MET A 45 -6.61 -0.29 -13.00
N ALA A 46 -6.99 0.97 -12.75
CA ALA A 46 -6.05 2.09 -12.80
C ALA A 46 -4.96 1.99 -11.71
N PHE A 47 -5.31 1.49 -10.52
CA PHE A 47 -4.33 1.20 -9.48
C PHE A 47 -3.41 0.04 -9.88
N GLU A 48 -3.94 -1.04 -10.44
CA GLU A 48 -3.15 -2.17 -10.94
C GLU A 48 -2.15 -1.72 -12.01
N ASP A 49 -2.60 -0.91 -12.97
CA ASP A 49 -1.75 -0.38 -14.04
C ASP A 49 -0.68 0.57 -13.52
N LYS A 50 -1.03 1.44 -12.55
CA LYS A 50 -0.10 2.46 -12.03
C LYS A 50 0.93 1.86 -11.07
N PHE A 51 0.50 0.97 -10.18
CA PHE A 51 1.33 0.41 -9.11
C PHE A 51 1.84 -1.01 -9.43
N GLY A 52 1.42 -1.60 -10.55
CA GLY A 52 1.92 -2.88 -11.05
C GLY A 52 1.55 -4.07 -10.18
N SER A 53 0.49 -3.95 -9.40
CA SER A 53 0.06 -4.95 -8.42
C SER A 53 -1.28 -5.55 -8.85
N GLU A 54 -1.44 -6.87 -8.82
CA GLU A 54 -2.75 -7.50 -9.04
C GLU A 54 -3.58 -7.43 -7.75
N ILE A 55 -4.73 -6.75 -7.80
CA ILE A 55 -5.68 -6.67 -6.71
C ILE A 55 -6.73 -7.76 -6.92
N SER A 56 -6.76 -8.76 -6.05
CA SER A 56 -7.78 -9.79 -6.15
C SER A 56 -9.18 -9.21 -5.89
N ASP A 57 -10.21 -9.73 -6.57
CA ASP A 57 -11.61 -9.34 -6.35
C ASP A 57 -12.01 -9.35 -4.86
N LYS A 58 -11.43 -10.28 -4.09
CA LYS A 58 -11.70 -10.41 -2.65
C LYS A 58 -11.09 -9.26 -1.86
N ASP A 59 -9.87 -8.85 -2.20
CA ASP A 59 -9.21 -7.72 -1.55
C ASP A 59 -9.87 -6.40 -1.96
N ALA A 60 -10.18 -6.26 -3.25
CA ALA A 60 -10.98 -5.18 -3.82
C ALA A 60 -12.30 -4.96 -3.08
N GLN A 61 -13.03 -6.04 -2.77
CA GLN A 61 -14.27 -5.97 -2.01
C GLN A 61 -14.07 -5.52 -0.55
N GLY A 62 -12.88 -5.72 0.00
CA GLY A 62 -12.49 -5.23 1.32
C GLY A 62 -12.11 -3.76 1.34
N ILE A 63 -11.77 -3.16 0.19
CA ILE A 63 -11.42 -1.75 0.06
C ILE A 63 -12.70 -0.92 -0.08
N THR A 64 -13.10 -0.29 1.00
CA THR A 64 -14.31 0.53 1.10
C THR A 64 -14.02 2.02 1.27
N THR A 65 -12.86 2.36 1.84
CA THR A 65 -12.39 3.74 2.02
C THR A 65 -11.11 4.05 1.25
N VAL A 66 -10.86 5.33 1.01
CA VAL A 66 -9.62 5.80 0.37
C VAL A 66 -8.39 5.36 1.16
N GLY A 67 -8.43 5.46 2.49
CA GLY A 67 -7.33 5.01 3.36
C GLY A 67 -7.06 3.52 3.23
N GLU A 68 -8.10 2.69 3.12
CA GLU A 68 -7.95 1.25 2.85
C GLU A 68 -7.29 1.00 1.48
N ALA A 69 -7.63 1.78 0.46
CA ALA A 69 -6.98 1.70 -0.85
C ALA A 69 -5.50 2.08 -0.75
N VAL A 70 -5.17 3.20 -0.11
CA VAL A 70 -3.80 3.68 0.10
C VAL A 70 -2.96 2.62 0.81
N LYS A 71 -3.48 2.10 1.92
CA LYS A 71 -2.84 1.05 2.69
C LYS A 71 -2.62 -0.21 1.88
N TYR A 72 -3.60 -0.59 1.05
CA TYR A 72 -3.46 -1.74 0.16
C TYR A 72 -2.35 -1.55 -0.87
N ILE A 73 -2.25 -0.37 -1.49
CA ILE A 73 -1.19 -0.06 -2.46
C ILE A 73 0.19 -0.10 -1.81
N ILE A 74 0.33 0.49 -0.62
CA ILE A 74 1.58 0.40 0.17
C ILE A 74 1.95 -1.06 0.42
N TYR A 75 0.99 -1.87 0.86
CA TYR A 75 1.19 -3.29 1.08
C TYR A 75 1.62 -4.03 -0.19
N ALA A 76 0.97 -3.74 -1.33
CA ALA A 76 1.28 -4.38 -2.59
C ALA A 76 2.69 -4.01 -3.10
N ASP A 77 3.10 -2.75 -2.90
CA ASP A 77 4.45 -2.28 -3.19
C ASP A 77 5.51 -2.94 -2.30
N VAL A 78 5.25 -3.06 -1.00
CA VAL A 78 6.11 -3.80 -0.05
C VAL A 78 6.23 -5.26 -0.50
N LYS A 79 5.10 -5.89 -0.85
CA LYS A 79 5.04 -7.27 -1.35
C LYS A 79 5.87 -7.43 -2.62
N ALA A 80 5.72 -6.54 -3.60
CA ALA A 80 6.48 -6.58 -4.84
C ALA A 80 7.99 -6.44 -4.59
N LEU A 81 8.41 -5.57 -3.66
CA LEU A 81 9.80 -5.42 -3.25
C LEU A 81 10.32 -6.69 -2.57
N ILE A 82 9.55 -7.31 -1.67
CA ILE A 82 9.93 -8.57 -1.03
C ILE A 82 10.13 -9.67 -2.08
N VAL A 83 9.19 -9.84 -3.02
CA VAL A 83 9.31 -10.85 -4.09
C VAL A 83 10.55 -10.57 -4.95
N LYS A 84 10.76 -9.32 -5.37
CA LYS A 84 11.84 -8.95 -6.29
C LYS A 84 13.22 -8.96 -5.65
N LEU A 85 13.35 -8.48 -4.41
CA LEU A 85 14.62 -8.35 -3.69
C LEU A 85 15.01 -9.62 -2.96
N LEU A 86 14.03 -10.32 -2.38
CA LEU A 86 14.24 -11.47 -1.49
C LEU A 86 13.86 -12.80 -2.14
N GLY A 87 13.11 -12.79 -3.24
CA GLY A 87 12.70 -14.02 -3.93
C GLY A 87 11.68 -14.84 -3.15
N VAL A 88 10.92 -14.22 -2.24
CA VAL A 88 9.90 -14.89 -1.43
C VAL A 88 8.63 -15.09 -2.26
N ASP A 89 7.94 -16.21 -2.04
CA ASP A 89 6.67 -16.52 -2.72
C ASP A 89 5.59 -15.49 -2.37
N ALA A 90 4.98 -14.87 -3.39
CA ALA A 90 3.92 -13.88 -3.24
C ALA A 90 2.71 -14.40 -2.44
N ASP A 91 2.44 -15.70 -2.49
CA ASP A 91 1.32 -16.34 -1.79
C ASP A 91 1.54 -16.43 -0.27
N LYS A 92 2.79 -16.37 0.19
CA LYS A 92 3.12 -16.40 1.64
C LYS A 92 3.13 -15.00 2.24
N ILE A 93 3.25 -13.98 1.40
CA ILE A 93 3.28 -12.58 1.81
C ILE A 93 1.84 -12.17 2.10
N ILE A 94 1.52 -12.04 3.38
CA ILE A 94 0.26 -11.52 3.95
C ILE A 94 0.58 -10.53 5.07
N THR A 95 -0.37 -9.66 5.45
CA THR A 95 -0.16 -8.65 6.51
C THR A 95 0.29 -9.28 7.85
N GLU A 96 -0.32 -10.39 8.24
CA GLU A 96 0.01 -11.13 9.46
C GLU A 96 1.31 -11.94 9.36
N ALA A 97 1.91 -12.07 8.16
CA ALA A 97 3.08 -12.91 7.98
C ALA A 97 4.28 -12.29 8.68
N ARG A 98 4.92 -13.10 9.52
CA ARG A 98 6.11 -12.71 10.25
C ARG A 98 7.32 -12.78 9.35
N LEU A 99 8.04 -11.66 9.25
CA LEU A 99 9.15 -11.49 8.32
C LEU A 99 10.26 -12.53 8.57
N ARG A 100 10.53 -12.84 9.84
CA ARG A 100 11.61 -13.75 10.25
C ARG A 100 11.17 -15.19 10.42
N GLU A 101 9.96 -15.41 10.91
CA GLU A 101 9.47 -16.75 11.23
C GLU A 101 8.74 -17.40 10.06
N ASP A 102 7.89 -16.65 9.37
CA ASP A 102 7.04 -17.21 8.32
C ASP A 102 7.70 -17.05 6.94
N LEU A 103 8.34 -15.90 6.70
CA LEU A 103 9.05 -15.61 5.45
C LEU A 103 10.55 -15.95 5.50
N GLU A 104 11.06 -16.35 6.67
CA GLU A 104 12.47 -16.70 6.89
C GLU A 104 13.49 -15.65 6.37
N ILE A 105 13.09 -14.36 6.38
CA ILE A 105 13.91 -13.28 5.83
C ILE A 105 15.12 -13.04 6.75
N LYS A 106 16.30 -13.15 6.16
CA LYS A 106 17.57 -12.86 6.85
C LYS A 106 17.72 -11.36 7.16
N PRO A 107 18.50 -10.98 8.18
CA PRO A 107 18.75 -9.56 8.49
C PRO A 107 19.27 -8.74 7.30
N GLU A 108 20.09 -9.33 6.44
CA GLU A 108 20.59 -8.70 5.21
C GLU A 108 19.47 -8.38 4.21
N GLY A 109 18.45 -9.24 4.16
CA GLY A 109 17.28 -9.05 3.31
C GLY A 109 16.38 -7.93 3.83
N LEU A 110 16.15 -7.91 5.14
CA LEU A 110 15.40 -6.85 5.80
C LEU A 110 16.06 -5.48 5.58
N ALA A 111 17.38 -5.39 5.73
CA ALA A 111 18.10 -4.14 5.48
C ALA A 111 17.88 -3.61 4.05
N LYS A 112 17.98 -4.49 3.04
CA LYS A 112 17.70 -4.12 1.63
C LYS A 112 16.25 -3.71 1.39
N LEU A 113 15.31 -4.40 2.03
CA LEU A 113 13.90 -4.06 1.93
C LEU A 113 13.65 -2.67 2.49
N ILE A 114 14.14 -2.39 3.71
CA ILE A 114 14.01 -1.08 4.34
C ILE A 114 14.67 0.01 3.51
N GLU A 115 15.89 -0.22 3.00
CA GLU A 115 16.56 0.72 2.10
C GLU A 115 15.70 1.04 0.87
N ALA A 116 15.14 0.02 0.22
CA ALA A 116 14.25 0.21 -0.92
C ALA A 116 12.93 0.92 -0.56
N LEU A 117 12.38 0.65 0.63
CA LEU A 117 11.17 1.32 1.13
C LEU A 117 11.44 2.79 1.48
N THR A 118 12.57 3.08 2.11
CA THR A 118 13.04 4.44 2.38
C THR A 118 13.20 5.23 1.10
N GLU A 119 13.83 4.66 0.08
CA GLU A 119 13.95 5.32 -1.22
C GLU A 119 12.61 5.49 -1.92
N LYS A 120 11.77 4.45 -1.92
CA LYS A 120 10.49 4.45 -2.65
C LYS A 120 9.47 5.40 -2.03
N PHE A 121 9.30 5.33 -0.71
CA PHE A 121 8.31 6.12 0.02
C PHE A 121 8.88 7.41 0.61
N SER A 122 10.19 7.68 0.42
CA SER A 122 10.88 8.85 0.98
C SER A 122 10.73 8.99 2.49
N ILE A 123 10.71 7.85 3.21
CA ILE A 123 10.56 7.79 4.67
C ILE A 123 11.88 7.39 5.35
N GLU A 124 12.14 7.92 6.53
CA GLU A 124 13.27 7.52 7.37
C GLU A 124 12.81 6.51 8.42
N PHE A 125 13.33 5.29 8.34
CA PHE A 125 13.15 4.34 9.45
C PHE A 125 14.19 4.65 10.54
N PRO A 126 13.81 4.63 11.82
CA PRO A 126 14.76 4.86 12.91
C PRO A 126 15.87 3.81 12.86
N ASP A 127 17.13 4.26 12.82
CA ASP A 127 18.32 3.41 12.81
C ASP A 127 18.32 2.49 14.05
N GLY A 128 17.89 1.24 13.86
CA GLY A 128 17.73 0.23 14.92
C GLY A 128 16.35 -0.43 14.98
N ASP A 129 15.33 0.17 14.37
CA ASP A 129 13.93 -0.25 14.49
C ASP A 129 13.49 -1.27 13.43
N VAL A 130 14.34 -1.56 12.45
CA VAL A 130 14.13 -2.66 11.49
C VAL A 130 13.94 -4.01 12.18
N GLN A 131 14.46 -4.15 13.42
CA GLN A 131 14.24 -5.34 14.23
C GLN A 131 12.93 -5.37 15.00
N LYS A 132 12.24 -4.23 15.14
CA LYS A 132 10.97 -4.12 15.84
C LYS A 132 9.80 -4.57 14.97
N PHE A 133 9.91 -4.43 13.65
CA PHE A 133 8.90 -4.96 12.74
C PHE A 133 8.96 -6.49 12.74
N GLU A 134 7.93 -7.09 13.33
CA GLU A 134 7.72 -8.53 13.37
C GLU A 134 6.94 -8.98 12.12
N THR A 135 5.94 -8.19 11.71
CA THR A 135 5.02 -8.51 10.62
C THR A 135 5.07 -7.51 9.47
N ILE A 136 4.57 -7.91 8.30
CA ILE A 136 4.45 -7.02 7.15
C ILE A 136 3.43 -5.92 7.41
N GLY A 137 2.35 -6.22 8.13
CA GLY A 137 1.32 -5.25 8.50
C GLY A 137 1.91 -4.05 9.25
N GLU A 138 2.82 -4.28 10.20
CA GLU A 138 3.47 -3.19 10.94
C GLU A 138 4.33 -2.28 10.04
N ILE A 139 4.99 -2.83 9.02
CA ILE A 139 5.74 -2.03 8.05
C ILE A 139 4.78 -1.17 7.25
N VAL A 140 3.68 -1.76 6.77
CA VAL A 140 2.66 -1.06 5.99
C VAL A 140 2.03 0.06 6.80
N ASP A 141 1.66 -0.22 8.05
CA ASP A 141 1.08 0.76 8.98
C ASP A 141 2.05 1.91 9.24
N TYR A 142 3.33 1.59 9.43
CA TYR A 142 4.37 2.61 9.61
C TYR A 142 4.51 3.51 8.39
N ILE A 143 4.57 2.92 7.18
CA ILE A 143 4.64 3.68 5.94
C ILE A 143 3.39 4.55 5.79
N ASP A 144 2.20 4.00 6.02
CA ASP A 144 0.94 4.74 5.95
C ASP A 144 0.96 5.95 6.91
N GLU A 145 1.33 5.77 8.17
CA GLU A 145 1.42 6.87 9.15
C GLU A 145 2.45 7.96 8.76
N HIS A 146 3.54 7.57 8.09
CA HIS A 146 4.63 8.49 7.71
C HIS A 146 4.49 9.08 6.31
N THR A 147 3.61 8.52 5.47
CA THR A 147 3.30 9.03 4.12
C THR A 147 1.95 9.73 4.04
N SER A 148 1.03 9.44 4.97
CA SER A 148 -0.30 10.05 5.08
C SER A 148 -0.30 11.34 5.90
N SER A 149 0.88 11.84 6.31
CA SER A 149 1.03 13.11 7.05
C SER A 149 1.39 14.27 6.11
N VAL A 150 0.49 14.62 5.19
CA VAL A 150 0.49 15.91 4.46
C VAL A 150 -0.93 16.43 4.25
#